data_AF-A6R2E7-F1
#
_entry.id   AF-A6R2E7-F1
#
_cell.length_a   1.000
_cell.length_b   1.000
_cell.length_c   1.000
_cell.angle_alpha   90.00
_cell.angle_beta   90.00
_cell.angle_gamma   90.00
#
_symmetry.space_group_name_H-M   'P 1'
#
loop_
_entity.id
_entity.type
_entity.pdbx_description
1 polymer ?
#
loop_
_entity_poly.entity_id
_entity_poly.type
_entity_poly.pdbx_seq_one_letter_code
_entity_poly.pdbx_strand_id
1 'polypeptide(L)'
;MMSRFSVWGNSLLQKLLSSKNVSTVPSFVSLPRDTLIEEETLPYYKPEQYYAVNIGDVYNARYQIAGKLGYGAYSTNWLCQDLQVLKVSTMIPEFPTATERELKIYEHLSQVDSIHPDLKTDNLMLTLEDDTMLADFAKAEAKDPSPQKQVDRSRTIYRSRRFLRPLKGNSYGLPILCDFGEARIGKTQESGPFVQPHIYRAPEIIFEMPWGSAVDIWNVACLVTKTIAALFPWSCIRRLRLTRMAALIGPPPSDFVNRSETTDQCFDSNGAWIAHKDTAIPSISLESIEKRLSGQEKESFIQFLKSMLKWLPEERKTAAQLLEDPWLL
;
A
#
# COMPACT_ATOMS: atom_id res chain seq x y z
N MET A 1 11.88 58.47 -8.75
CA MET A 1 13.11 58.81 -9.49
C MET A 1 14.01 57.58 -9.46
N MET A 2 14.16 56.96 -10.64
CA MET A 2 15.26 56.10 -11.17
C MET A 2 16.36 55.63 -10.20
N SER A 3 16.57 54.32 -10.00
CA SER A 3 17.23 53.28 -10.86
C SER A 3 18.73 53.11 -10.56
N ARG A 4 19.18 51.85 -10.44
CA ARG A 4 20.23 51.25 -11.29
C ARG A 4 20.40 49.75 -11.03
N PHE A 5 20.23 48.99 -12.11
CA PHE A 5 20.45 47.56 -12.31
C PHE A 5 21.89 47.28 -12.79
N SER A 6 22.36 46.06 -12.55
CA SER A 6 23.27 45.24 -13.39
C SER A 6 23.34 43.84 -12.75
N VAL A 7 22.74 42.73 -13.19
CA VAL A 7 22.81 41.90 -14.43
C VAL A 7 24.23 41.50 -14.87
N TRP A 8 24.55 40.20 -14.75
CA TRP A 8 24.98 39.22 -15.78
C TRP A 8 25.65 38.00 -15.05
N GLY A 9 25.44 36.73 -15.41
CA GLY A 9 24.80 36.19 -16.61
C GLY A 9 24.37 34.72 -16.48
N ASN A 10 23.20 34.44 -17.06
CA ASN A 10 22.69 33.15 -17.51
C ASN A 10 23.00 33.07 -19.02
N SER A 11 23.97 32.25 -19.46
CA SER A 11 24.29 32.13 -20.90
C SER A 11 23.83 30.83 -21.57
N LEU A 12 23.18 29.92 -20.85
CA LEU A 12 22.60 28.70 -21.44
C LEU A 12 21.05 28.72 -21.51
N LEU A 13 20.37 29.46 -20.62
CA LEU A 13 18.91 29.52 -20.58
C LEU A 13 18.29 30.49 -21.59
N GLN A 14 19.02 31.50 -22.09
CA GLN A 14 18.47 32.47 -23.05
C GLN A 14 18.43 31.95 -24.50
N LYS A 15 19.22 30.91 -24.84
CA LYS A 15 19.18 30.29 -26.17
C LYS A 15 18.04 29.28 -26.36
N LEU A 16 17.43 28.80 -25.27
CA LEU A 16 16.30 27.86 -25.33
C LEU A 16 14.92 28.54 -25.35
N LEU A 17 14.84 29.85 -25.07
CA LEU A 17 13.58 30.59 -24.94
C LEU A 17 13.39 31.71 -25.97
N SER A 18 14.21 31.79 -27.02
CA SER A 18 14.09 32.83 -28.05
C SER A 18 13.53 32.36 -29.40
N SER A 19 12.82 31.23 -29.47
CA SER A 19 11.89 31.02 -30.58
C SER A 19 10.48 31.36 -30.11
N LYS A 20 10.01 32.55 -30.51
CA LYS A 20 8.60 32.90 -30.43
C LYS A 20 7.82 31.90 -31.29
N ASN A 21 7.20 30.93 -30.65
CA ASN A 21 5.96 30.34 -31.12
C ASN A 21 4.92 30.55 -30.03
N VAL A 22 3.78 31.10 -30.46
CA VAL A 22 2.59 31.40 -29.65
C VAL A 22 2.31 30.24 -28.71
N SER A 23 2.64 30.41 -27.42
CA SER A 23 2.44 29.38 -26.41
C SER A 23 0.97 29.39 -26.02
N THR A 24 0.22 28.45 -26.58
CA THR A 24 -1.07 28.03 -26.01
C THR A 24 -0.84 27.70 -24.55
N VAL A 25 -1.48 28.44 -23.63
CA VAL A 25 -1.57 28.04 -22.23
C VAL A 25 -2.09 26.59 -22.24
N PRO A 26 -1.43 25.62 -21.58
CA PRO A 26 -1.93 24.26 -21.55
C PRO A 26 -3.35 24.27 -20.99
N SER A 27 -4.33 23.93 -21.84
CA SER A 27 -5.72 23.85 -21.43
C SER A 27 -5.89 22.55 -20.63
N PHE A 28 -6.06 22.66 -19.32
CA PHE A 28 -6.37 21.50 -18.48
C PHE A 28 -7.81 21.04 -18.70
N VAL A 29 -8.07 19.75 -18.48
CA VAL A 29 -9.44 19.21 -18.54
C VAL A 29 -10.14 19.47 -17.20
N SER A 30 -11.19 20.31 -17.22
CA SER A 30 -12.04 20.54 -16.05
C SER A 30 -13.13 19.47 -15.96
N LEU A 31 -13.21 18.78 -14.83
CA LEU A 31 -14.22 17.76 -14.56
C LEU A 31 -15.47 18.36 -13.89
N PRO A 32 -16.67 17.75 -14.06
CA PRO A 32 -17.89 18.20 -13.38
C PRO A 32 -17.79 18.05 -11.86
N ARG A 33 -18.33 19.00 -11.10
CA ARG A 33 -18.27 19.03 -9.62
C ARG A 33 -18.86 17.77 -8.97
N ASP A 34 -19.94 17.24 -9.52
CA ASP A 34 -20.65 16.08 -8.96
C ASP A 34 -19.95 14.74 -9.26
N THR A 35 -18.93 14.75 -10.11
CA THR A 35 -18.14 13.54 -10.39
C THR A 35 -17.19 13.31 -9.21
N LEU A 36 -17.43 12.23 -8.45
CA LEU A 36 -16.51 11.78 -7.42
C LEU A 36 -15.22 11.26 -8.08
N ILE A 37 -14.08 11.81 -7.68
CA ILE A 37 -12.78 11.38 -8.15
C ILE A 37 -11.82 11.17 -6.97
N GLU A 38 -10.86 10.27 -7.16
CA GLU A 38 -9.72 10.10 -6.25
C GLU A 38 -10.17 9.88 -4.79
N GLU A 39 -9.68 10.69 -3.84
CA GLU A 39 -10.01 10.58 -2.41
C GLU A 39 -11.51 10.65 -2.12
N GLU A 40 -12.32 11.30 -2.97
CA GLU A 40 -13.78 11.37 -2.80
C GLU A 40 -14.49 10.02 -3.01
N THR A 41 -13.80 9.06 -3.62
CA THR A 41 -14.34 7.70 -3.82
C THR A 41 -14.23 6.83 -2.56
N LEU A 42 -13.52 7.32 -1.54
CA LEU A 42 -13.32 6.59 -0.28
C LEU A 42 -14.59 6.66 0.59
N PRO A 43 -15.06 5.53 1.16
CA PRO A 43 -16.31 5.49 1.94
C PRO A 43 -16.40 6.44 3.14
N TYR A 44 -15.26 6.90 3.66
CA TYR A 44 -15.17 7.76 4.84
C TYR A 44 -14.54 9.12 4.54
N TYR A 45 -14.51 9.51 3.26
CA TYR A 45 -13.97 10.80 2.86
C TYR A 45 -14.75 11.96 3.51
N LYS A 46 -14.02 12.83 4.20
CA LYS A 46 -14.51 14.11 4.71
C LYS A 46 -13.54 15.20 4.24
N PRO A 47 -13.96 16.14 3.39
CA PRO A 47 -13.07 17.19 2.87
C PRO A 47 -12.30 17.92 3.96
N GLU A 48 -12.92 18.14 5.12
CA GLU A 48 -12.37 18.89 6.25
C GLU A 48 -11.16 18.19 6.90
N GLN A 49 -11.05 16.85 6.73
CA GLN A 49 -9.92 16.07 7.22
C GLN A 49 -8.73 16.12 6.25
N TYR A 50 -8.94 16.50 4.99
CA TYR A 50 -7.90 16.53 3.97
C TYR A 50 -7.40 17.96 3.77
N TYR A 51 -6.10 18.17 3.90
CA TYR A 51 -5.48 19.45 3.58
C TYR A 51 -5.55 19.72 2.06
N ALA A 52 -5.98 20.92 1.68
CA ALA A 52 -6.07 21.31 0.27
C ALA A 52 -4.67 21.65 -0.27
N VAL A 53 -4.21 20.87 -1.24
CA VAL A 53 -2.92 21.07 -1.92
C VAL A 53 -3.20 21.42 -3.38
N ASN A 54 -2.61 22.50 -3.87
CA ASN A 54 -2.73 22.93 -5.25
C ASN A 54 -1.37 22.83 -5.97
N ILE A 55 -1.40 22.47 -7.25
CA ILE A 55 -0.20 22.50 -8.09
C ILE A 55 0.34 23.93 -8.14
N GLY A 56 1.64 24.09 -7.86
CA GLY A 56 2.32 25.39 -7.75
C GLY A 56 2.48 25.91 -6.32
N ASP A 57 1.73 25.38 -5.33
CA ASP A 57 1.92 25.71 -3.91
C ASP A 57 3.37 25.41 -3.48
N VAL A 58 3.89 26.21 -2.54
CA VAL A 58 5.25 26.05 -2.00
C VAL A 58 5.19 25.80 -0.50
N TYR A 59 5.67 24.64 -0.07
CA TYR A 59 5.76 24.26 1.34
C TYR A 59 7.20 24.34 1.85
N ASN A 60 7.38 24.78 3.10
CA ASN A 60 8.68 24.95 3.75
C ASN A 60 9.73 25.71 2.90
N ALA A 61 9.27 26.69 2.11
CA ALA A 61 10.08 27.48 1.17
C ALA A 61 10.91 26.66 0.14
N ARG A 62 10.60 25.37 -0.03
CA ARG A 62 11.39 24.43 -0.86
C ARG A 62 10.52 23.56 -1.75
N TYR A 63 9.47 22.97 -1.18
CA TYR A 63 8.68 21.94 -1.83
C TYR A 63 7.58 22.59 -2.67
N GLN A 64 7.93 22.98 -3.89
CA GLN A 64 6.95 23.46 -4.87
C GLN A 64 6.25 22.28 -5.55
N ILE A 65 4.92 22.20 -5.45
CA ILE A 65 4.13 21.10 -5.99
C ILE A 65 4.15 21.12 -7.52
N ALA A 66 4.59 20.02 -8.13
CA ALA A 66 4.61 19.80 -9.57
C ALA A 66 3.40 18.98 -10.06
N GLY A 67 2.92 18.01 -9.28
CA GLY A 67 1.78 17.19 -9.65
C GLY A 67 1.42 16.13 -8.61
N LYS A 68 0.25 15.52 -8.75
CA LYS A 68 -0.24 14.48 -7.83
C LYS A 68 0.19 13.09 -8.28
N LEU A 69 0.87 12.37 -7.39
CA LEU A 69 1.31 10.99 -7.62
C LEU A 69 0.24 9.97 -7.24
N GLY A 70 -0.50 10.25 -6.16
CA GLY A 70 -1.49 9.30 -5.65
C GLY A 70 -2.19 9.80 -4.39
N TYR A 71 -3.09 8.96 -3.88
CA TYR A 71 -3.79 9.15 -2.62
C TYR A 71 -4.00 7.80 -1.94
N GLY A 72 -4.13 7.84 -0.62
CA GLY A 72 -4.48 6.71 0.23
C GLY A 72 -5.66 7.05 1.12
N ALA A 73 -6.01 6.15 2.05
CA ALA A 73 -7.15 6.34 2.95
C ALA A 73 -7.02 7.59 3.85
N TYR A 74 -5.78 8.00 4.14
CA TYR A 74 -5.44 9.04 5.13
C TYR A 74 -4.34 9.98 4.65
N SER A 75 -4.04 10.03 3.35
CA SER A 75 -2.98 10.91 2.84
C SER A 75 -3.07 11.14 1.34
N THR A 76 -2.42 12.20 0.86
CA THR A 76 -2.14 12.45 -0.56
C THR A 76 -0.65 12.56 -0.79
N ASN A 77 -0.17 12.09 -1.95
CA ASN A 77 1.26 12.09 -2.30
C ASN A 77 1.49 12.96 -3.53
N TRP A 78 2.48 13.85 -3.45
CA TRP A 78 2.73 14.89 -4.44
C TRP A 78 4.19 14.89 -4.87
N LEU A 79 4.44 15.02 -6.16
CA LEU A 79 5.79 15.27 -6.67
C LEU A 79 6.09 16.76 -6.56
N CYS A 80 7.27 17.09 -6.05
CA CYS A 80 7.80 18.45 -5.99
C CYS A 80 8.77 18.72 -7.15
N GLN A 81 9.01 20.00 -7.48
CA GLN A 81 9.94 20.39 -8.54
C GLN A 81 11.38 19.94 -8.30
N ASP A 82 11.80 19.82 -7.04
CA ASP A 82 13.11 19.27 -6.66
C ASP A 82 13.16 17.73 -6.70
N LEU A 83 12.17 17.11 -7.35
CA LEU A 83 11.99 15.66 -7.52
C LEU A 83 11.85 14.89 -6.20
N GLN A 84 11.50 15.58 -5.12
CA GLN A 84 11.13 14.98 -3.84
C GLN A 84 9.63 14.69 -3.80
N VAL A 85 9.24 13.69 -2.99
CA VAL A 85 7.83 13.36 -2.76
C VAL A 85 7.38 13.97 -1.45
N LEU A 86 6.30 14.76 -1.50
CA LEU A 86 5.63 15.31 -0.33
C LEU A 86 4.38 14.47 -0.03
N LYS A 87 4.39 13.77 1.10
CA LYS A 87 3.21 13.11 1.66
C LYS A 87 2.47 14.09 2.58
N VAL A 88 1.20 14.34 2.30
CA VAL A 88 0.33 15.21 3.09
C VAL A 88 -0.76 14.36 3.72
N SER A 89 -0.64 14.12 5.03
CA SER A 89 -1.56 13.28 5.80
C SER A 89 -2.83 14.03 6.19
N THR A 90 -3.92 13.29 6.38
CA THR A 90 -5.18 13.83 6.89
C THR A 90 -5.05 14.18 8.37
N MET A 91 -5.84 15.16 8.79
CA MET A 91 -6.03 15.47 10.20
C MET A 91 -7.37 14.85 10.63
N ILE A 92 -7.29 13.83 11.49
CA ILE A 92 -8.45 13.12 12.02
C ILE A 92 -8.56 13.48 13.50
N PRO A 93 -9.46 14.40 13.89
CA PRO A 93 -9.59 14.83 15.28
C PRO A 93 -9.85 13.68 16.25
N GLU A 94 -10.57 12.65 15.80
CA GLU A 94 -10.91 11.46 16.59
C GLU A 94 -9.71 10.52 16.81
N PHE A 95 -8.69 10.60 15.95
CA PHE A 95 -7.49 9.75 16.00
C PHE A 95 -6.22 10.58 15.70
N PRO A 96 -5.89 11.57 16.53
CA PRO A 96 -4.81 12.54 16.24
C PRO A 96 -3.43 11.86 16.16
N THR A 97 -3.26 10.72 16.82
CA THR A 97 -2.01 9.95 16.83
C THR A 97 -1.80 9.09 15.58
N ALA A 98 -2.75 9.03 14.64
CA ALA A 98 -2.62 8.19 13.45
C ALA A 98 -1.40 8.60 12.59
N THR A 99 -1.20 9.92 12.40
CA THR A 99 -0.04 10.45 11.68
C THR A 99 1.25 10.31 12.49
N GLU A 100 1.19 10.49 13.82
CA GLU A 100 2.35 10.27 14.69
C GLU A 100 2.81 8.82 14.71
N ARG A 101 1.89 7.86 14.52
CA ARG A 101 2.20 6.45 14.52
C ARG A 101 3.18 6.11 13.40
N GLU A 102 2.89 6.57 12.18
CA GLU A 102 3.76 6.34 11.03
C GLU A 102 5.14 6.98 11.25
N LEU A 103 5.19 8.21 11.77
CA LEU A 103 6.44 8.89 12.08
C LEU A 103 7.29 8.11 13.09
N LYS A 104 6.69 7.62 14.19
CA LYS A 104 7.38 6.81 15.19
C LYS A 104 7.96 5.52 14.61
N ILE A 105 7.29 4.94 13.61
CA ILE A 105 7.81 3.76 12.92
C ILE A 105 9.02 4.14 12.07
N TYR A 106 8.97 5.22 11.32
CA TYR A 106 10.14 5.71 10.57
C TYR A 106 11.32 6.05 11.47
N GLU A 107 11.08 6.73 12.60
CA GLU A 107 12.11 7.00 13.60
C GLU A 107 12.72 5.69 14.14
N HIS A 108 11.88 4.71 14.48
CA HIS A 108 12.34 3.40 14.95
C HIS A 108 13.19 2.68 13.89
N LEU A 109 12.70 2.62 12.64
CA LEU A 109 13.41 1.99 11.53
C LEU A 109 14.76 2.67 11.25
N SER A 110 14.85 4.00 11.39
CA SER A 110 16.10 4.74 11.23
C SER A 110 17.17 4.40 12.28
N GLN A 111 16.76 3.86 13.43
CA GLN A 111 17.63 3.45 14.53
C GLN A 111 18.01 1.97 14.48
N VAL A 112 17.35 1.19 13.63
CA VAL A 112 17.66 -0.23 13.45
C VAL A 112 18.87 -0.36 12.52
N ASP A 113 19.94 -0.97 13.02
CA ASP A 113 21.09 -1.34 12.19
C ASP A 113 20.67 -2.40 11.16
N SER A 114 20.36 -1.94 9.96
CA SER A 114 20.06 -2.79 8.82
C SER A 114 21.24 -2.84 7.87
N ILE A 115 21.61 -4.07 7.48
CA ILE A 115 22.59 -4.32 6.41
C ILE A 115 21.99 -3.93 5.03
N HIS A 116 20.67 -3.76 4.95
CA HIS A 116 19.99 -3.36 3.72
C HIS A 116 20.12 -1.83 3.51
N PRO A 117 20.93 -1.35 2.54
CA PRO A 117 21.28 0.06 2.38
C PRO A 117 20.10 0.97 2.01
N ASP A 118 18.96 0.36 1.69
CA ASP A 118 17.79 1.01 1.10
C ASP A 118 16.59 1.16 2.03
N LEU A 119 16.75 0.83 3.32
CA LEU A 119 15.74 1.10 4.35
C LEU A 119 15.82 2.56 4.84
N LYS A 120 16.15 3.47 3.92
CA LYS A 120 16.14 4.91 4.18
C LYS A 120 14.72 5.41 3.96
N THR A 121 14.30 6.30 4.85
CA THR A 121 13.01 7.02 4.84
C THR A 121 12.72 7.76 3.52
N ASP A 122 13.71 7.88 2.64
CA ASP A 122 13.64 8.58 1.36
C ASP A 122 13.06 7.71 0.22
N ASN A 123 12.89 6.40 0.42
CA ASN A 123 12.42 5.46 -0.61
C ASN A 123 10.90 5.21 -0.52
N LEU A 124 10.11 6.14 -1.06
CA LEU A 124 8.67 5.95 -1.21
C LEU A 124 8.33 5.02 -2.39
N MET A 125 7.71 3.90 -2.04
CA MET A 125 6.83 3.04 -2.85
C MET A 125 7.42 2.15 -3.97
N LEU A 126 8.51 2.51 -4.64
CA LEU A 126 9.23 1.64 -5.58
C LEU A 126 10.66 2.15 -5.72
N THR A 127 11.67 1.28 -5.78
CA THR A 127 12.98 1.71 -6.30
C THR A 127 12.80 2.00 -7.80
N LEU A 128 12.93 3.26 -8.19
CA LEU A 128 12.95 3.62 -9.60
C LEU A 128 14.39 3.44 -10.07
N GLU A 129 14.67 2.33 -10.77
CA GLU A 129 15.97 2.11 -11.41
C GLU A 129 16.25 3.15 -12.51
N ASP A 130 15.17 3.64 -13.13
CA ASP A 130 15.21 4.73 -14.10
C ASP A 130 15.01 6.08 -13.38
N ASP A 131 16.13 6.76 -13.10
CA ASP A 131 16.19 8.05 -12.41
C ASP A 131 15.53 9.19 -13.19
N THR A 132 15.21 8.99 -14.48
CA THR A 132 14.52 10.00 -15.29
C THR A 132 13.02 10.00 -15.09
N MET A 133 12.43 8.96 -14.48
CA MET A 133 10.97 8.80 -14.39
C MET A 133 10.26 9.94 -13.66
N LEU A 134 10.85 10.47 -12.58
CA LEU A 134 10.29 11.62 -11.85
C LEU A 134 10.38 12.91 -12.70
N ALA A 135 11.50 13.11 -13.38
CA ALA A 135 11.68 14.27 -14.25
C ALA A 135 10.75 14.23 -15.47
N ASP A 136 10.55 13.05 -16.05
CA ASP A 136 9.65 12.85 -17.18
C ASP A 136 8.19 12.97 -16.77
N PHE A 137 7.83 12.53 -15.56
CA PHE A 137 6.54 12.85 -14.96
C PHE A 137 6.33 14.37 -14.89
N ALA A 138 7.28 15.12 -14.32
CA ALA A 138 7.14 16.57 -14.13
C ALA A 138 7.02 17.31 -15.47
N LYS A 139 7.82 16.91 -16.47
CA LYS A 139 7.72 17.44 -17.84
C LYS A 139 6.36 17.13 -18.48
N ALA A 140 5.86 15.90 -18.30
CA ALA A 140 4.59 15.48 -18.84
C ALA A 140 3.42 16.26 -18.21
N GLU A 141 3.43 16.42 -16.89
CA GLU A 141 2.42 17.20 -16.16
C GLU A 141 2.45 18.68 -16.56
N ALA A 142 3.62 19.27 -16.77
CA ALA A 142 3.75 20.64 -17.25
C ALA A 142 3.24 20.83 -18.70
N LYS A 143 3.42 19.82 -19.55
CA LYS A 143 3.00 19.84 -20.97
C LYS A 143 1.51 19.56 -21.13
N ASP A 144 0.99 18.62 -20.34
CA ASP A 144 -0.37 18.10 -20.40
C ASP A 144 -0.88 17.99 -18.95
N PRO A 145 -1.50 19.05 -18.39
CA PRO A 145 -1.94 19.01 -17.00
C PRO A 145 -3.01 17.94 -16.75
N SER A 146 -2.92 17.26 -15.62
CA SER A 146 -3.88 16.22 -15.25
C SER A 146 -5.30 16.79 -15.11
N PRO A 147 -6.35 16.00 -15.47
CA PRO A 147 -7.71 16.42 -15.27
C PRO A 147 -7.99 16.80 -13.81
N GLN A 148 -8.66 17.92 -13.60
CA GLN A 148 -8.88 18.48 -12.28
C GLN A 148 -10.30 18.98 -12.08
N LYS A 149 -10.70 19.10 -10.82
CA LYS A 149 -12.02 19.56 -10.40
C LYS A 149 -11.88 20.60 -9.29
N GLN A 150 -12.43 21.79 -9.51
CA GLN A 150 -12.49 22.80 -8.46
C GLN A 150 -13.73 22.59 -7.60
N VAL A 151 -13.50 22.22 -6.33
CA VAL A 151 -14.56 21.97 -5.34
C VAL A 151 -15.04 23.30 -4.76
N ASP A 152 -14.09 24.14 -4.33
CA ASP A 152 -14.36 25.47 -3.78
C ASP A 152 -13.22 26.46 -4.17
N ARG A 153 -13.18 27.65 -3.53
CA ARG A 153 -12.17 28.67 -3.84
C ARG A 153 -10.73 28.26 -3.49
N SER A 154 -10.56 27.35 -2.55
CA SER A 154 -9.29 26.91 -1.99
C SER A 154 -8.90 25.49 -2.37
N ARG A 155 -9.88 24.65 -2.73
CA ARG A 155 -9.68 23.22 -2.97
C ARG A 155 -9.87 22.85 -4.44
N THR A 156 -8.81 22.28 -5.00
CA THR A 156 -8.82 21.59 -6.28
C THR A 156 -8.45 20.13 -6.06
N ILE A 157 -9.21 19.22 -6.66
CA ILE A 157 -8.89 17.79 -6.67
C ILE A 157 -8.35 17.44 -8.05
N TYR A 158 -7.16 16.87 -8.08
CA TYR A 158 -6.45 16.49 -9.29
C TYR A 158 -6.51 14.98 -9.45
N ARG A 159 -6.71 14.50 -10.67
CA ARG A 159 -6.45 13.10 -10.98
C ARG A 159 -4.97 12.81 -10.86
N SER A 160 -4.64 11.65 -10.29
CA SER A 160 -3.25 11.22 -10.16
C SER A 160 -2.70 10.82 -11.53
N ARG A 161 -1.53 11.33 -11.90
CA ARG A 161 -0.85 10.92 -13.14
C ARG A 161 -0.10 9.61 -12.89
N ARG A 162 -0.14 8.71 -13.87
CA ARG A 162 0.63 7.46 -13.82
C ARG A 162 2.03 7.69 -14.36
N PHE A 163 3.01 7.00 -13.79
CA PHE A 163 4.33 6.90 -14.41
C PHE A 163 4.22 6.26 -15.79
N LEU A 164 5.05 6.75 -16.71
CA LEU A 164 5.29 6.07 -17.98
C LEU A 164 6.05 4.76 -17.70
N ARG A 165 5.99 3.82 -18.66
CA ARG A 165 6.84 2.63 -18.55
C ARG A 165 8.32 3.06 -18.56
N PRO A 166 9.19 2.42 -17.77
CA PRO A 166 10.61 2.72 -17.78
C PRO A 166 11.17 2.61 -19.19
N LEU A 167 12.11 3.49 -19.54
CA LEU A 167 12.73 3.48 -20.86
C LEU A 167 13.81 2.39 -20.93
N LYS A 168 14.15 1.96 -22.15
CA LYS A 168 15.32 1.10 -22.46
C LYS A 168 15.38 -0.28 -21.78
N GLY A 169 14.24 -0.85 -21.39
CA GLY A 169 14.22 -2.18 -20.78
C GLY A 169 14.61 -2.21 -19.31
N ASN A 170 14.75 -1.04 -18.67
CA ASN A 170 14.86 -0.96 -17.22
C ASN A 170 13.58 -1.50 -16.57
N SER A 171 13.73 -2.18 -15.43
CA SER A 171 12.60 -2.64 -14.64
C SER A 171 12.10 -1.52 -13.72
N TYR A 172 10.85 -1.64 -13.27
CA TYR A 172 10.55 -1.06 -11.96
C TYR A 172 11.41 -1.85 -10.97
N GLY A 173 12.25 -1.19 -10.19
CA GLY A 173 13.16 -1.87 -9.29
C GLY A 173 12.42 -2.69 -8.23
N LEU A 174 13.17 -3.26 -7.30
CA LEU A 174 12.62 -4.09 -6.24
C LEU A 174 11.51 -3.36 -5.48
N PRO A 175 10.37 -4.03 -5.23
CA PRO A 175 9.29 -3.47 -4.43
C PRO A 175 9.77 -3.25 -3.00
N ILE A 176 9.50 -2.08 -2.45
CA ILE A 176 9.80 -1.72 -1.07
C ILE A 176 8.48 -1.68 -0.28
N LEU A 177 8.48 -2.26 0.92
CA LEU A 177 7.37 -2.09 1.86
C LEU A 177 7.26 -0.61 2.26
N CYS A 178 6.10 -0.04 2.02
CA CYS A 178 5.78 1.35 2.25
C CYS A 178 4.49 1.47 3.06
N ASP A 179 4.21 2.69 3.54
CA ASP A 179 2.98 3.05 4.24
C ASP A 179 2.82 2.35 5.60
N PHE A 180 3.56 2.85 6.59
CA PHE A 180 3.60 2.30 7.95
C PHE A 180 2.51 2.88 8.87
N GLY A 181 1.47 3.52 8.32
CA GLY A 181 0.39 4.15 9.08
C GLY A 181 -0.36 3.17 10.01
N GLU A 182 -0.36 1.89 9.68
CA GLU A 182 -0.95 0.82 10.50
C GLU A 182 0.05 -0.13 11.14
N ALA A 183 1.36 0.15 11.08
CA ALA A 183 2.36 -0.65 11.77
C ALA A 183 2.28 -0.44 13.31
N ARG A 184 2.80 -1.40 14.08
CA ARG A 184 2.85 -1.35 15.55
C ARG A 184 4.24 -1.77 16.02
N ILE A 185 4.78 -1.07 17.02
CA ILE A 185 6.05 -1.43 17.66
C ILE A 185 5.76 -2.36 18.83
N GLY A 186 6.48 -3.47 18.92
CA GLY A 186 6.39 -4.44 20.00
C GLY A 186 6.09 -5.86 19.52
N LYS A 187 6.33 -6.84 20.39
CA LYS A 187 6.20 -8.27 20.04
C LYS A 187 4.75 -8.74 19.96
N THR A 188 3.88 -8.20 20.81
CA THR A 188 2.50 -8.61 20.96
C THR A 188 1.62 -7.38 21.07
N GLN A 189 0.45 -7.44 20.42
CA GLN A 189 -0.53 -6.37 20.36
C GLN A 189 -1.91 -6.95 20.63
N GLU A 190 -2.77 -6.15 21.27
CA GLU A 190 -4.19 -6.48 21.40
C GLU A 190 -4.91 -6.35 20.05
N SER A 191 -6.00 -7.10 19.89
CA SER A 191 -6.79 -7.01 18.68
C SER A 191 -7.54 -5.67 18.58
N GLY A 192 -7.91 -5.29 17.36
CA GLY A 192 -8.60 -4.03 17.12
C GLY A 192 -9.25 -3.96 15.74
N PRO A 193 -10.18 -3.01 15.51
CA PRO A 193 -11.01 -2.98 14.31
C PRO A 193 -10.23 -2.77 13.00
N PHE A 194 -9.01 -2.21 13.09
CA PHE A 194 -8.19 -1.80 11.95
C PHE A 194 -6.93 -2.64 11.77
N VAL A 195 -6.94 -3.91 12.21
CA VAL A 195 -5.83 -4.83 11.99
C VAL A 195 -6.09 -5.65 10.71
N GLN A 196 -5.24 -5.42 9.70
CA GLN A 196 -5.26 -6.02 8.36
C GLN A 196 -6.52 -5.71 7.51
N PRO A 197 -6.36 -5.54 6.19
CA PRO A 197 -7.51 -5.48 5.30
C PRO A 197 -8.31 -6.78 5.37
N HIS A 198 -9.63 -6.69 5.20
CA HIS A 198 -10.54 -7.83 5.35
C HIS A 198 -10.02 -9.08 4.64
N ILE A 199 -9.68 -8.99 3.35
CA ILE A 199 -9.27 -10.18 2.58
C ILE A 199 -7.92 -10.76 3.02
N TYR A 200 -7.08 -10.04 3.76
CA TYR A 200 -5.78 -10.53 4.19
C TYR A 200 -5.77 -10.97 5.66
N ARG A 201 -6.88 -10.80 6.37
CA ARG A 201 -6.95 -11.02 7.82
C ARG A 201 -6.62 -12.45 8.23
N ALA A 202 -5.62 -12.59 9.10
CA ALA A 202 -5.21 -13.84 9.72
C ALA A 202 -6.29 -14.37 10.70
N PRO A 203 -6.35 -15.69 10.96
CA PRO A 203 -7.40 -16.28 11.80
C PRO A 203 -7.46 -15.69 13.22
N GLU A 204 -6.32 -15.46 13.87
CA GLU A 204 -6.24 -14.83 15.19
C GLU A 204 -6.84 -13.41 15.20
N ILE A 205 -6.71 -12.65 14.10
CA ILE A 205 -7.33 -11.33 13.98
C ILE A 205 -8.84 -11.43 13.72
N ILE A 206 -9.30 -12.47 13.02
CA ILE A 206 -10.74 -12.71 12.81
C ILE A 206 -11.47 -13.00 14.13
N PHE A 207 -10.79 -13.68 15.05
CA PHE A 207 -11.31 -14.08 16.36
C PHE A 207 -10.87 -13.15 17.49
N GLU A 208 -10.39 -11.96 17.15
CA GLU A 208 -10.05 -10.88 18.08
C GLU A 208 -9.02 -11.28 19.16
N MET A 209 -8.11 -12.20 18.84
CA MET A 209 -7.05 -12.67 19.72
C MET A 209 -5.83 -11.72 19.71
N PRO A 210 -4.95 -11.77 20.74
CA PRO A 210 -3.65 -11.12 20.70
C PRO A 210 -2.81 -11.60 19.52
N TRP A 211 -2.02 -10.70 18.94
CA TRP A 211 -1.29 -10.96 17.71
C TRP A 211 0.13 -10.40 17.72
N GLY A 212 0.97 -10.90 16.83
CA GLY A 212 2.35 -10.45 16.62
C GLY A 212 2.74 -10.53 15.14
N SER A 213 4.03 -10.48 14.83
CA SER A 213 4.54 -10.43 13.44
C SER A 213 4.14 -11.62 12.55
N ALA A 214 3.69 -12.73 13.13
CA ALA A 214 3.17 -13.89 12.39
C ALA A 214 1.95 -13.56 11.52
N VAL A 215 1.22 -12.47 11.81
CA VAL A 215 0.12 -12.00 10.97
C VAL A 215 0.61 -11.48 9.61
N ASP A 216 1.81 -10.91 9.55
CA ASP A 216 2.41 -10.42 8.31
C ASP A 216 2.84 -11.58 7.42
N ILE A 217 3.33 -12.67 8.02
CA ILE A 217 3.63 -13.92 7.29
C ILE A 217 2.35 -14.44 6.61
N TRP A 218 1.21 -14.42 7.30
CA TRP A 218 -0.07 -14.76 6.69
C TRP A 218 -0.43 -13.83 5.52
N ASN A 219 -0.18 -12.53 5.64
CA ASN A 219 -0.42 -11.57 4.56
C ASN A 219 0.46 -11.84 3.33
N VAL A 220 1.74 -12.13 3.53
CA VAL A 220 2.66 -12.49 2.44
C VAL A 220 2.15 -13.75 1.73
N ALA A 221 1.72 -14.78 2.47
CA ALA A 221 1.17 -15.99 1.85
C ALA A 221 -0.05 -15.68 0.98
N CYS A 222 -0.98 -14.87 1.49
CA CYS A 222 -2.15 -14.42 0.74
C CYS A 222 -1.76 -13.62 -0.52
N LEU A 223 -0.74 -12.76 -0.43
CA LEU A 223 -0.24 -11.99 -1.56
C LEU A 223 0.40 -12.89 -2.62
N VAL A 224 1.26 -13.83 -2.20
CA VAL A 224 1.92 -14.80 -3.08
C VAL A 224 0.89 -15.67 -3.80
N THR A 225 -0.11 -16.20 -3.09
CA THR A 225 -1.21 -16.95 -3.70
C THR A 225 -2.01 -16.11 -4.70
N LYS A 226 -2.28 -14.83 -4.39
CA LYS A 226 -2.99 -13.92 -5.30
C LYS A 226 -2.19 -13.66 -6.57
N THR A 227 -0.88 -13.45 -6.46
CA THR A 227 -0.01 -13.09 -7.60
C THR A 227 0.31 -14.30 -8.47
N ILE A 228 0.75 -15.40 -7.86
CA ILE A 228 1.17 -16.59 -8.58
C ILE A 228 -0.03 -17.38 -9.03
N ALA A 229 -0.96 -17.69 -8.14
CA ALA A 229 -2.04 -18.59 -8.47
C ALA A 229 -3.23 -17.87 -9.14
N ALA A 230 -3.21 -16.52 -9.21
CA ALA A 230 -4.34 -15.67 -9.63
C ALA A 230 -5.63 -16.01 -8.86
N LEU A 231 -5.49 -16.54 -7.65
CA LEU A 231 -6.56 -17.21 -6.93
C LEU A 231 -7.12 -16.37 -5.79
N PHE A 232 -8.45 -16.47 -5.75
CA PHE A 232 -9.42 -16.07 -4.74
C PHE A 232 -9.11 -14.81 -3.92
N PRO A 233 -9.85 -13.71 -4.13
CA PRO A 233 -10.06 -12.80 -3.02
C PRO A 233 -10.78 -13.60 -1.92
N TRP A 234 -10.10 -13.78 -0.79
CA TRP A 234 -10.75 -14.26 0.43
C TRP A 234 -12.08 -13.54 0.59
N SER A 235 -13.15 -14.30 0.83
CA SER A 235 -14.47 -13.69 0.87
C SER A 235 -14.50 -12.58 1.93
N CYS A 236 -15.11 -11.44 1.61
CA CYS A 236 -15.38 -10.40 2.60
C CYS A 236 -16.31 -10.90 3.71
N ILE A 237 -17.08 -11.96 3.42
CA ILE A 237 -17.98 -12.61 4.38
C ILE A 237 -17.17 -13.54 5.28
N ARG A 238 -17.14 -13.21 6.59
CA ARG A 238 -16.40 -13.94 7.63
C ARG A 238 -16.57 -15.46 7.56
N ARG A 239 -17.82 -15.94 7.46
CA ARG A 239 -18.12 -17.39 7.46
C ARG A 239 -17.51 -18.12 6.25
N LEU A 240 -17.69 -17.57 5.05
CA LEU A 240 -17.13 -18.14 3.82
C LEU A 240 -15.59 -18.14 3.82
N ARG A 241 -14.98 -17.21 4.55
CA ARG A 241 -13.53 -17.17 4.72
C ARG A 241 -13.05 -18.28 5.64
N LEU A 242 -13.69 -18.46 6.79
CA LEU A 242 -13.34 -19.50 7.77
C LEU A 242 -13.53 -20.92 7.20
N THR A 243 -14.62 -21.18 6.48
CA THR A 243 -14.81 -22.50 5.85
C THR A 243 -13.80 -22.77 4.75
N ARG A 244 -13.39 -21.74 4.00
CA ARG A 244 -12.28 -21.86 3.04
C ARG A 244 -10.93 -22.08 3.70
N MET A 245 -10.62 -21.38 4.79
CA MET A 245 -9.42 -21.65 5.58
C MET A 245 -9.40 -23.12 6.01
N ALA A 246 -10.48 -23.60 6.64
CA ALA A 246 -10.58 -24.99 7.07
C ALA A 246 -10.43 -26.01 5.92
N ALA A 247 -10.95 -25.70 4.72
CA ALA A 247 -10.77 -26.55 3.55
C ALA A 247 -9.29 -26.63 3.09
N LEU A 248 -8.59 -25.50 3.09
CA LEU A 248 -7.24 -25.39 2.52
C LEU A 248 -6.12 -25.83 3.45
N ILE A 249 -6.26 -25.54 4.74
CA ILE A 249 -5.21 -25.80 5.75
C ILE A 249 -5.62 -26.86 6.77
N GLY A 250 -6.81 -27.45 6.63
CA GLY A 250 -7.37 -28.41 7.58
C GLY A 250 -8.12 -27.74 8.74
N PRO A 251 -8.76 -28.52 9.62
CA PRO A 251 -9.47 -27.98 10.78
C PRO A 251 -8.52 -27.29 11.77
N PRO A 252 -8.97 -26.26 12.50
CA PRO A 252 -8.18 -25.66 13.56
C PRO A 252 -7.89 -26.68 14.67
N PRO A 253 -6.68 -26.68 15.25
CA PRO A 253 -6.38 -27.50 16.41
C PRO A 253 -7.19 -27.02 17.62
N SER A 254 -7.46 -27.93 18.57
CA SER A 254 -8.22 -27.62 19.78
C SER A 254 -7.60 -26.50 20.60
N ASP A 255 -6.26 -26.43 20.67
CA ASP A 255 -5.55 -25.33 21.33
C ASP A 255 -5.88 -23.97 20.71
N PHE A 256 -6.08 -23.88 19.39
CA PHE A 256 -6.51 -22.64 18.75
C PHE A 256 -7.96 -22.30 19.08
N VAL A 257 -8.85 -23.31 19.06
CA VAL A 257 -10.28 -23.13 19.38
C VAL A 257 -10.47 -22.62 20.81
N ASN A 258 -9.68 -23.12 21.76
CA ASN A 258 -9.77 -22.74 23.17
C ASN A 258 -9.22 -21.32 23.47
N ARG A 259 -8.61 -20.62 22.52
CA ARG A 259 -8.03 -19.28 22.72
C ARG A 259 -9.05 -18.14 22.68
N SER A 260 -10.27 -18.38 22.19
CA SER A 260 -11.31 -17.34 22.07
C SER A 260 -12.70 -17.92 22.31
N GLU A 261 -13.58 -17.17 22.95
CA GLU A 261 -14.99 -17.59 23.06
C GLU A 261 -15.72 -17.51 21.71
N THR A 262 -15.18 -16.74 20.76
CA THR A 262 -15.80 -16.53 19.45
C THR A 262 -15.50 -17.66 18.46
N THR A 263 -14.42 -18.44 18.69
CA THR A 263 -14.11 -19.65 17.92
C THR A 263 -15.14 -20.74 18.19
N ASP A 264 -15.62 -20.88 19.42
CA ASP A 264 -16.64 -21.87 19.82
C ASP A 264 -17.99 -21.64 19.13
N GLN A 265 -18.24 -20.45 18.58
CA GLN A 265 -19.43 -20.19 17.76
C GLN A 265 -19.29 -20.73 16.34
N CYS A 266 -18.08 -21.05 15.91
CA CYS A 266 -17.75 -21.46 14.55
C CYS A 266 -17.28 -22.91 14.45
N PHE A 267 -16.51 -23.37 15.44
CA PHE A 267 -15.91 -24.70 15.49
C PHE A 267 -16.24 -25.38 16.83
N ASP A 268 -16.40 -26.70 16.81
CA ASP A 268 -16.46 -27.49 18.04
C ASP A 268 -15.06 -27.71 18.66
N SER A 269 -15.01 -28.37 19.81
CA SER A 269 -13.75 -28.67 20.51
C SER A 269 -12.77 -29.54 19.71
N ASN A 270 -13.23 -30.20 18.65
CA ASN A 270 -12.42 -31.01 17.75
C ASN A 270 -12.05 -30.26 16.46
N GLY A 271 -12.41 -28.98 16.33
CA GLY A 271 -12.16 -28.16 15.15
C GLY A 271 -13.15 -28.39 14.00
N ALA A 272 -14.23 -29.14 14.20
CA ALA A 272 -15.25 -29.33 13.18
C ALA A 272 -16.17 -28.11 13.07
N TRP A 273 -16.55 -27.75 11.85
CA TRP A 273 -17.39 -26.57 11.61
C TRP A 273 -18.83 -26.76 12.11
N ILE A 274 -19.31 -25.86 12.96
CA ILE A 274 -20.66 -25.89 13.55
C ILE A 274 -21.50 -24.63 13.31
N ALA A 275 -20.90 -23.56 12.80
CA ALA A 275 -21.53 -22.23 12.78
C ALA A 275 -22.86 -22.17 12.02
N HIS A 276 -22.93 -22.77 10.83
CA HIS A 276 -24.09 -22.68 9.93
C HIS A 276 -24.25 -23.94 9.08
N LYS A 277 -25.44 -24.53 9.12
CA LYS A 277 -25.79 -25.74 8.33
C LYS A 277 -25.74 -25.49 6.81
N ASP A 278 -26.04 -24.27 6.37
CA ASP A 278 -26.09 -23.91 4.95
C ASP A 278 -24.71 -23.52 4.38
N THR A 279 -23.68 -23.38 5.23
CA THR A 279 -22.32 -23.07 4.80
C THR A 279 -21.42 -24.27 5.05
N ALA A 280 -21.34 -25.17 4.07
CA ALA A 280 -20.44 -26.31 4.13
C ALA A 280 -18.98 -25.91 3.87
N ILE A 281 -18.05 -26.71 4.40
CA ILE A 281 -16.64 -26.63 4.01
C ILE A 281 -16.55 -27.08 2.54
N PRO A 282 -16.04 -26.23 1.64
CA PRO A 282 -15.89 -26.60 0.23
C PRO A 282 -14.85 -27.71 0.08
N SER A 283 -15.06 -28.63 -0.87
CA SER A 283 -14.07 -29.65 -1.23
C SER A 283 -13.03 -29.04 -2.17
N ILE A 284 -12.09 -28.30 -1.60
CA ILE A 284 -10.97 -27.64 -2.29
C ILE A 284 -9.68 -27.90 -1.53
N SER A 285 -8.56 -27.96 -2.26
CA SER A 285 -7.23 -28.03 -1.68
C SER A 285 -6.28 -27.06 -2.39
N LEU A 286 -5.15 -26.72 -1.76
CA LEU A 286 -4.11 -25.90 -2.37
C LEU A 286 -3.61 -26.51 -3.69
N GLU A 287 -3.51 -27.84 -3.74
CA GLU A 287 -3.12 -28.61 -4.93
C GLU A 287 -4.15 -28.49 -6.06
N SER A 288 -5.45 -28.54 -5.76
CA SER A 288 -6.51 -28.38 -6.77
C SER A 288 -6.60 -26.96 -7.34
N ILE A 289 -6.18 -25.99 -6.52
CA ILE A 289 -6.27 -24.56 -6.76
C ILE A 289 -5.10 -24.13 -7.63
N GLU A 290 -3.88 -24.49 -7.28
CA GLU A 290 -2.70 -24.15 -8.06
C GLU A 290 -2.69 -24.88 -9.41
N LYS A 291 -2.96 -24.13 -10.49
CA LYS A 291 -3.06 -24.66 -11.87
C LYS A 291 -1.93 -24.20 -12.79
N ARG A 292 -1.10 -23.25 -12.36
CA ARG A 292 -0.03 -22.65 -13.17
C ARG A 292 1.28 -23.39 -13.00
N LEU A 293 1.56 -23.87 -11.79
CA LEU A 293 2.73 -24.69 -11.51
C LEU A 293 2.43 -26.18 -11.73
N SER A 294 3.47 -26.97 -12.00
CA SER A 294 3.34 -28.44 -12.16
C SER A 294 4.57 -29.18 -11.65
N GLY A 295 4.45 -30.49 -11.42
CA GLY A 295 5.53 -31.34 -10.93
C GLY A 295 6.11 -30.89 -9.59
N GLN A 296 7.42 -31.06 -9.43
CA GLN A 296 8.15 -30.77 -8.19
C GLN A 296 8.06 -29.29 -7.77
N GLU A 297 8.04 -28.36 -8.73
CA GLU A 297 7.91 -26.92 -8.45
C GLU A 297 6.59 -26.61 -7.72
N LYS A 298 5.49 -27.23 -8.16
CA LYS A 298 4.19 -27.10 -7.50
C LYS A 298 4.20 -27.69 -6.10
N GLU A 299 4.83 -28.85 -5.92
CA GLU A 299 4.93 -29.49 -4.61
C GLU A 299 5.72 -28.61 -3.62
N SER A 300 6.90 -28.13 -4.02
CA SER A 300 7.71 -27.21 -3.23
C SER A 300 6.97 -25.91 -2.91
N PHE A 301 6.28 -25.32 -3.88
CA PHE A 301 5.48 -24.11 -3.67
C PHE A 301 4.35 -24.32 -2.65
N ILE A 302 3.65 -25.46 -2.74
CA ILE A 302 2.57 -25.77 -1.81
C ILE A 302 3.11 -26.01 -0.41
N GLN A 303 4.28 -26.64 -0.26
CA GLN A 303 4.93 -26.78 1.05
C GLN A 303 5.36 -25.42 1.62
N PHE A 304 5.90 -24.54 0.77
CA PHE A 304 6.21 -23.17 1.14
C PHE A 304 4.97 -22.44 1.67
N LEU A 305 3.84 -22.48 0.95
CA LEU A 305 2.57 -21.89 1.41
C LEU A 305 2.05 -22.52 2.70
N LYS A 306 2.11 -23.85 2.83
CA LYS A 306 1.69 -24.57 4.05
C LYS A 306 2.54 -24.21 5.27
N SER A 307 3.79 -23.77 5.09
CA SER A 307 4.64 -23.30 6.18
C SER A 307 4.25 -21.91 6.71
N MET A 308 3.49 -21.15 5.93
CA MET A 308 3.01 -19.80 6.27
C MET A 308 1.54 -19.80 6.70
N LEU A 309 0.70 -20.62 6.06
CA LEU A 309 -0.74 -20.71 6.31
C LEU A 309 -1.04 -21.74 7.41
N LYS A 310 -0.81 -21.34 8.66
CA LYS A 310 -1.12 -22.12 9.87
C LYS A 310 -2.16 -21.42 10.74
N TRP A 311 -3.00 -22.22 11.41
CA TRP A 311 -3.96 -21.72 12.41
C TRP A 311 -3.23 -21.08 13.58
N LEU A 312 -2.29 -21.81 14.18
CA LEU A 312 -1.45 -21.33 15.27
C LEU A 312 -0.37 -20.37 14.74
N PRO A 313 -0.32 -19.11 15.21
CA PRO A 313 0.67 -18.14 14.74
C PRO A 313 2.12 -18.60 14.93
N GLU A 314 2.40 -19.29 16.03
CA GLU A 314 3.73 -19.81 16.40
C GLU A 314 4.22 -20.98 15.53
N GLU A 315 3.34 -21.65 14.78
CA GLU A 315 3.72 -22.68 13.83
C GLU A 315 4.14 -22.11 12.47
N ARG A 316 3.91 -20.81 12.23
CA ARG A 316 4.30 -20.15 10.98
C ARG A 316 5.80 -19.92 10.98
N LYS A 317 6.47 -20.25 9.87
CA LYS A 317 7.87 -19.88 9.68
C LYS A 317 8.03 -18.36 9.76
N THR A 318 9.13 -17.92 10.38
CA THR A 318 9.52 -16.50 10.39
C THR A 318 10.02 -16.07 9.01
N ALA A 319 10.06 -14.75 8.76
CA ALA A 319 10.59 -14.21 7.50
C ALA A 319 12.03 -14.69 7.23
N ALA A 320 12.88 -14.73 8.26
CA ALA A 320 14.26 -15.23 8.14
C ALA A 320 14.31 -16.71 7.70
N GLN A 321 13.48 -17.57 8.31
CA GLN A 321 13.40 -18.98 7.94
C GLN A 321 12.80 -19.20 6.54
N LEU A 322 11.93 -18.31 6.09
CA LEU A 322 11.35 -18.37 4.75
C LEU A 322 12.35 -17.98 3.67
N LEU A 323 13.27 -17.05 3.94
CA LEU A 323 14.34 -16.67 3.01
C LEU A 323 15.31 -17.81 2.69
N GLU A 324 15.42 -18.79 3.60
CA GLU A 324 16.22 -20.00 3.43
C GLU A 324 15.43 -21.16 2.81
N ASP A 325 14.15 -20.96 2.46
CA ASP A 325 13.30 -22.03 1.95
C ASP A 325 13.73 -22.44 0.53
N PRO A 326 13.87 -23.75 0.23
CA PRO A 326 14.31 -24.23 -1.07
C PRO A 326 13.45 -23.79 -2.26
N TRP A 327 12.20 -23.35 -2.04
CA TRP A 327 11.39 -22.83 -3.14
C TRP A 327 11.84 -21.44 -3.62
N LEU A 328 12.52 -20.65 -2.78
CA LEU A 328 13.06 -19.33 -3.14
C LEU A 328 14.49 -19.37 -3.68
N LEU A 329 15.18 -20.52 -3.58
CA LEU A 329 16.58 -20.73 -3.95
C LEU A 329 16.71 -21.52 -5.25
#